data_AF-A0A958HUD4-F1
#
_entry.id   AF-A0A958HUD4-F1
#
_cell.length_a   1.000
_cell.length_b   1.000
_cell.length_c   1.000
_cell.angle_alpha   90.00
_cell.angle_beta   90.00
_cell.angle_gamma   90.00
#
_symmetry.space_group_name_H-M   'P 1'
#
loop_
_entity.id
_entity.type
_entity.pdbx_description
1 polymer ?
#
loop_
_entity_poly.entity_id
_entity_poly.type
_entity_poly.pdbx_seq_one_letter_code
_entity_poly.pdbx_strand_id
1 'polypeptide(L)'
;MPTFTQFSDWKKQLLGRHGFTTPDGRALYLYRLTEDEFSSLEGLLQHWLGQLLPRYGLARVARLSGFAELFVLYAAEWWRRRYDGSGFSWEPILHDLGADPDEWSPTQRSDFVRQGFRGWRIRPRESGGMRFIGSVAVQGGLPLRLLASSRGHIGQLLSRVLHLASGSQVTQSDLLNWVESLASTLPQSYRQGTIYTLLADVAWTVLGLKQEAGLQSSADAVAILDRKIPRW
;
A
#
# COMPACT_ATOMS: atom_id res chain seq x y z
N MET A 1 -27.83 -0.65 22.44
CA MET A 1 -27.48 -0.89 21.02
C MET A 1 -26.25 -1.76 20.99
N PRO A 2 -26.25 -2.93 20.33
CA PRO A 2 -25.01 -3.69 20.15
C PRO A 2 -23.97 -2.81 19.44
N THR A 3 -22.75 -2.80 19.96
CA THR A 3 -21.63 -2.07 19.36
C THR A 3 -21.31 -2.69 18.00
N PHE A 4 -21.11 -1.88 16.97
CA PHE A 4 -20.66 -2.37 15.66
C PHE A 4 -19.22 -2.90 15.76
N THR A 5 -19.01 -4.20 15.54
CA THR A 5 -17.70 -4.85 15.70
C THR A 5 -17.13 -5.50 14.44
N GLN A 6 -17.85 -5.48 13.32
CA GLN A 6 -17.49 -6.25 12.12
C GLN A 6 -16.05 -6.01 11.63
N PHE A 7 -15.60 -4.75 11.58
CA PHE A 7 -14.23 -4.44 11.17
C PHE A 7 -13.18 -4.88 12.22
N SER A 8 -13.44 -4.67 13.50
CA SER A 8 -12.50 -5.07 14.54
C SER A 8 -12.42 -6.59 14.71
N ASP A 9 -13.50 -7.31 14.47
CA ASP A 9 -13.52 -8.78 14.50
C ASP A 9 -12.75 -9.38 13.33
N TRP A 10 -12.90 -8.85 12.11
CA TRP A 10 -12.08 -9.25 10.96
C TRP A 10 -10.58 -9.03 11.24
N LYS A 11 -10.21 -7.85 11.80
CA LYS A 11 -8.82 -7.56 12.21
C LYS A 11 -8.30 -8.57 13.24
N LYS A 12 -9.10 -8.91 14.25
CA LYS A 12 -8.71 -9.90 15.27
C LYS A 12 -8.48 -11.28 14.66
N GLN A 13 -9.30 -11.70 13.69
CA GLN A 13 -9.11 -12.97 12.99
C GLN A 13 -7.77 -13.00 12.25
N LEU A 14 -7.45 -11.93 11.50
CA LEU A 14 -6.14 -11.79 10.84
C LEU A 14 -4.99 -11.86 11.85
N LEU A 15 -5.05 -11.10 12.95
CA LEU A 15 -4.01 -11.12 13.98
C LEU A 15 -3.87 -12.49 14.64
N GLY A 16 -4.99 -13.15 14.96
CA GLY A 16 -5.03 -14.46 15.57
C GLY A 16 -4.38 -15.54 14.70
N ARG A 17 -4.54 -15.47 13.37
CA ARG A 17 -3.84 -16.36 12.42
C ARG A 17 -2.31 -16.28 12.56
N HIS A 18 -1.79 -15.13 12.95
CA HIS A 18 -0.36 -14.89 13.17
C HIS A 18 0.08 -15.05 14.63
N GLY A 19 -0.82 -15.51 15.53
CA GLY A 19 -0.54 -15.65 16.95
C GLY A 19 -0.46 -14.33 17.71
N PHE A 20 -0.99 -13.25 17.14
CA PHE A 20 -1.00 -11.92 17.77
C PHE A 20 -2.37 -11.55 18.32
N THR A 21 -2.37 -10.84 19.44
CA THR A 21 -3.56 -10.21 20.00
C THR A 21 -3.62 -8.71 19.68
N THR A 22 -2.47 -8.11 19.35
CA THR A 22 -2.36 -6.70 18.97
C THR A 22 -1.33 -6.53 17.84
N PRO A 23 -1.49 -5.51 16.98
CA PRO A 23 -0.49 -5.18 15.97
C PRO A 23 0.87 -4.84 16.59
N ASP A 24 1.95 -5.19 15.91
CA ASP A 24 3.34 -5.01 16.39
C ASP A 24 4.13 -3.94 15.63
N GLY A 25 3.50 -3.24 14.68
CA GLY A 25 4.15 -2.20 13.87
C GLY A 25 4.88 -2.73 12.65
N ARG A 26 4.82 -4.05 12.35
CA ARG A 26 5.35 -4.59 11.10
C ARG A 26 4.68 -3.96 9.88
N ALA A 27 5.37 -4.02 8.75
CA ALA A 27 4.80 -3.55 7.49
C ALA A 27 3.52 -4.32 7.11
N LEU A 28 2.54 -3.65 6.49
CA LEU A 28 1.22 -4.28 6.27
C LEU A 28 1.28 -5.52 5.37
N TYR A 29 2.13 -5.51 4.33
CA TYR A 29 2.33 -6.69 3.47
C TYR A 29 2.84 -7.93 4.25
N LEU A 30 3.51 -7.75 5.40
CA LEU A 30 4.00 -8.86 6.23
C LEU A 30 2.88 -9.59 6.98
N TYR A 31 1.65 -9.08 6.97
CA TYR A 31 0.46 -9.85 7.38
C TYR A 31 0.01 -10.84 6.30
N ARG A 32 0.56 -10.78 5.08
CA ARG A 32 0.48 -11.84 4.07
C ARG A 32 -0.95 -12.30 3.83
N LEU A 33 -1.81 -11.37 3.40
CA LEU A 33 -3.21 -11.72 3.11
C LEU A 33 -3.25 -12.69 1.93
N THR A 34 -4.01 -13.77 2.08
CA THR A 34 -4.34 -14.65 0.94
C THR A 34 -5.27 -13.92 -0.04
N GLU A 35 -5.48 -14.49 -1.23
CA GLU A 35 -6.50 -13.98 -2.16
C GLU A 35 -7.87 -13.94 -1.49
N ASP A 36 -8.28 -15.04 -0.85
CA ASP A 36 -9.56 -15.15 -0.17
C ASP A 36 -9.72 -14.12 0.96
N GLU A 37 -8.67 -13.88 1.75
CA GLU A 37 -8.69 -12.85 2.80
C GLU A 37 -8.79 -11.45 2.20
N PHE A 38 -8.07 -11.18 1.11
CA PHE A 38 -8.15 -9.90 0.41
C PHE A 38 -9.55 -9.68 -0.18
N SER A 39 -10.14 -10.66 -0.87
CA SER A 39 -11.51 -10.59 -1.38
C SER A 39 -12.55 -10.47 -0.26
N SER A 40 -12.35 -11.17 0.87
CA SER A 40 -13.19 -11.06 2.06
C SER A 40 -13.15 -9.65 2.67
N LEU A 41 -11.95 -9.06 2.78
CA LEU A 41 -11.75 -7.70 3.27
C LEU A 41 -12.42 -6.67 2.35
N GLU A 42 -12.21 -6.81 1.04
CA GLU A 42 -12.83 -5.96 0.02
C GLU A 42 -14.35 -6.01 0.12
N GLY A 43 -14.94 -7.21 0.11
CA GLY A 43 -16.38 -7.39 0.21
C GLY A 43 -16.96 -6.84 1.51
N LEU A 44 -16.26 -7.01 2.64
CA LEU A 44 -16.65 -6.43 3.93
C LEU A 44 -16.69 -4.90 3.86
N LEU A 45 -15.65 -4.27 3.31
CA LEU A 45 -15.57 -2.82 3.18
C LEU A 45 -16.63 -2.30 2.21
N GLN A 46 -16.77 -2.88 1.01
CA GLN A 46 -17.80 -2.53 0.03
C GLN A 46 -19.21 -2.60 0.64
N HIS A 47 -19.54 -3.72 1.29
CA HIS A 47 -20.86 -3.95 1.87
C HIS A 47 -21.23 -2.89 2.90
N TRP A 48 -20.33 -2.58 3.83
CA TRP A 48 -20.61 -1.63 4.91
C TRP A 48 -20.47 -0.18 4.45
N LEU A 49 -19.55 0.15 3.55
CA LEU A 49 -19.44 1.49 2.97
C LEU A 49 -20.71 1.84 2.19
N GLY A 50 -21.20 0.94 1.33
CA GLY A 50 -22.43 1.15 0.56
C GLY A 50 -23.67 1.36 1.44
N GLN A 51 -23.72 0.76 2.63
CA GLN A 51 -24.83 0.95 3.57
C GLN A 51 -24.69 2.20 4.45
N LEU A 52 -23.47 2.54 4.86
CA LEU A 52 -23.23 3.52 5.92
C LEU A 52 -22.85 4.89 5.38
N LEU A 53 -22.14 5.00 4.25
CA LEU A 53 -21.78 6.29 3.66
C LEU A 53 -23.02 7.13 3.32
N PRO A 54 -24.05 6.62 2.62
CA PRO A 54 -25.21 7.44 2.26
C PRO A 54 -26.03 7.91 3.47
N ARG A 55 -25.94 7.18 4.59
CA ARG A 55 -26.73 7.44 5.81
C ARG A 55 -26.02 8.34 6.80
N TYR A 56 -24.70 8.22 6.92
CA TYR A 56 -23.94 8.81 8.03
C TYR A 56 -22.73 9.62 7.58
N GLY A 57 -22.32 9.50 6.32
CA GLY A 57 -21.13 10.12 5.77
C GLY A 57 -19.81 9.55 6.31
N LEU A 58 -18.72 9.86 5.61
CA LEU A 58 -17.38 9.35 5.92
C LEU A 58 -16.92 9.66 7.34
N ALA A 59 -17.20 10.85 7.86
CA ALA A 59 -16.73 11.28 9.18
C ALA A 59 -17.23 10.39 10.33
N ARG A 60 -18.44 9.83 10.21
CA ARG A 60 -18.99 8.88 11.20
C ARG A 60 -18.47 7.47 10.96
N VAL A 61 -18.43 7.03 9.70
CA VAL A 61 -17.90 5.71 9.33
C VAL A 61 -16.44 5.54 9.76
N ALA A 62 -15.63 6.59 9.58
CA ALA A 62 -14.23 6.61 9.98
C ALA A 62 -13.99 6.37 11.48
N ARG A 63 -15.00 6.62 12.33
CA ARG A 63 -14.93 6.42 13.78
C ARG A 63 -15.35 5.01 14.21
N LEU A 64 -15.85 4.19 13.30
CA LEU A 64 -16.20 2.80 13.61
C LEU A 64 -14.94 2.01 13.94
N SER A 65 -15.02 1.22 15.02
CA SER A 65 -13.88 0.46 15.54
C SER A 65 -13.32 -0.48 14.48
N GLY A 66 -12.06 -0.31 14.12
CA GLY A 66 -11.34 -1.12 13.14
C GLY A 66 -11.43 -0.64 11.69
N PHE A 67 -12.34 0.28 11.35
CA PHE A 67 -12.53 0.72 9.96
C PHE A 67 -11.25 1.31 9.38
N ALA A 68 -10.65 2.28 10.09
CA ALA A 68 -9.47 2.98 9.64
C ALA A 68 -8.29 2.02 9.39
N GLU A 69 -8.11 1.04 10.29
CA GLU A 69 -7.09 0.01 10.15
C GLU A 69 -7.33 -0.91 8.96
N LEU A 70 -8.56 -1.36 8.77
CA LEU A 70 -8.91 -2.21 7.63
C LEU A 70 -8.80 -1.49 6.30
N PHE A 71 -9.14 -0.21 6.25
CA PHE A 71 -8.98 0.59 5.05
C PHE A 71 -7.50 0.68 4.64
N VAL A 72 -6.60 1.02 5.56
CA VAL A 72 -5.17 1.14 5.20
C VAL A 72 -4.54 -0.21 4.84
N LEU A 73 -5.02 -1.30 5.45
CA LEU A 73 -4.62 -2.67 5.10
C LEU A 73 -5.10 -3.03 3.68
N TYR A 74 -6.38 -2.78 3.38
CA TYR A 74 -6.95 -2.98 2.06
C TYR A 74 -6.20 -2.16 1.01
N ALA A 75 -5.97 -0.87 1.27
CA ALA A 75 -5.29 0.01 0.32
C ALA A 75 -3.84 -0.43 0.06
N ALA A 76 -3.15 -0.95 1.07
CA ALA A 76 -1.82 -1.53 0.92
C ALA A 76 -1.82 -2.81 0.08
N GLU A 77 -2.78 -3.70 0.30
CA GLU A 77 -2.93 -4.93 -0.50
C GLU A 77 -3.42 -4.65 -1.92
N TRP A 78 -4.31 -3.67 -2.10
CA TRP A 78 -4.69 -3.16 -3.41
C TRP A 78 -3.46 -2.65 -4.16
N TRP A 79 -2.58 -1.90 -3.48
CA TRP A 79 -1.32 -1.45 -4.05
C TRP A 79 -0.46 -2.63 -4.51
N ARG A 80 -0.27 -3.63 -3.64
CA ARG A 80 0.50 -4.84 -3.95
C ARG A 80 -0.04 -5.58 -5.17
N ARG A 81 -1.36 -5.76 -5.24
CA ARG A 81 -2.03 -6.70 -6.15
C ARG A 81 -2.46 -6.05 -7.46
N ARG A 82 -2.96 -4.82 -7.41
CA ARG A 82 -3.69 -4.18 -8.51
C ARG A 82 -3.00 -2.94 -9.08
N TYR A 83 -1.98 -2.39 -8.41
CA TYR A 83 -1.27 -1.22 -8.93
C TYR A 83 -0.57 -1.51 -10.25
N ASP A 84 -0.88 -0.71 -11.26
CA ASP A 84 -0.43 -0.88 -12.64
C ASP A 84 0.48 0.25 -13.13
N GLY A 85 0.83 1.21 -12.26
CA GLY A 85 1.67 2.34 -12.62
C GLY A 85 0.91 3.57 -13.13
N SER A 86 -0.42 3.60 -13.01
CA SER A 86 -1.29 4.74 -13.36
C SER A 86 -1.15 6.00 -12.46
N GLY A 87 -0.06 6.11 -11.70
CA GLY A 87 0.21 7.25 -10.79
C GLY A 87 -0.28 7.04 -9.37
N PHE A 88 0.04 7.98 -8.47
CA PHE A 88 -0.34 7.89 -7.05
C PHE A 88 -1.68 8.56 -6.83
N SER A 89 -2.74 7.75 -6.80
CA SER A 89 -4.13 8.21 -6.76
C SER A 89 -4.96 7.32 -5.84
N TRP A 90 -5.86 7.93 -5.05
CA TRP A 90 -6.79 7.21 -4.20
C TRP A 90 -8.01 6.72 -4.98
N GLU A 91 -8.28 7.36 -6.11
CA GLU A 91 -9.45 7.18 -6.94
C GLU A 91 -9.65 5.71 -7.36
N PRO A 92 -8.64 4.97 -7.85
CA PRO A 92 -8.79 3.54 -8.14
C PRO A 92 -9.12 2.67 -6.91
N ILE A 93 -8.53 3.00 -5.76
CA ILE A 93 -8.74 2.26 -4.50
C ILE A 93 -10.18 2.46 -4.02
N LEU A 94 -10.67 3.71 -4.06
CA LEU A 94 -12.02 4.08 -3.64
C LEU A 94 -13.08 3.56 -4.62
N HIS A 95 -12.80 3.65 -5.92
CA HIS A 95 -13.67 3.08 -6.96
C HIS A 95 -13.90 1.58 -6.75
N ASP A 96 -12.84 0.81 -6.48
CA ASP A 96 -12.98 -0.62 -6.20
C ASP A 96 -13.76 -0.90 -4.90
N LEU A 97 -13.85 0.06 -3.97
CA LEU A 97 -14.72 -0.04 -2.80
C LEU A 97 -16.15 0.46 -3.04
N GLY A 98 -16.49 0.87 -4.27
CA GLY A 98 -17.77 1.46 -4.61
C GLY A 98 -18.01 2.83 -3.97
N ALA A 99 -16.95 3.53 -3.56
CA ALA A 99 -17.01 4.85 -2.99
C ALA A 99 -16.69 5.92 -4.04
N ASP A 100 -17.40 7.04 -3.99
CA ASP A 100 -17.10 8.21 -4.82
C ASP A 100 -15.90 8.97 -4.21
N PRO A 101 -14.78 9.12 -4.94
CA PRO A 101 -13.62 9.88 -4.46
C PRO A 101 -13.93 11.34 -4.11
N ASP A 102 -14.92 11.95 -4.77
CA ASP A 102 -15.29 13.35 -4.57
C ASP A 102 -16.01 13.57 -3.22
N GLU A 103 -16.62 12.51 -2.67
CA GLU A 103 -17.22 12.53 -1.33
C GLU A 103 -16.17 12.46 -0.20
N TRP A 104 -14.90 12.18 -0.54
CA TRP A 104 -13.83 11.94 0.43
C TRP A 104 -12.83 13.08 0.45
N SER A 105 -13.13 14.12 1.22
CA SER A 105 -12.24 15.30 1.29
C SER A 105 -10.80 14.91 1.69
N PRO A 106 -9.77 15.61 1.15
CA PRO A 106 -8.38 15.30 1.46
C PRO A 106 -8.04 15.30 2.97
N THR A 107 -8.69 16.18 3.74
CA THR A 107 -8.51 16.28 5.19
C THR A 107 -9.08 15.08 5.92
N GLN A 108 -10.35 14.72 5.66
CA GLN A 108 -10.98 13.53 6.27
C GLN A 108 -10.19 12.27 5.93
N ARG A 109 -9.77 12.14 4.67
CA ARG A 109 -8.95 11.02 4.20
C ARG A 109 -7.62 10.93 4.94
N SER A 110 -6.91 12.06 5.05
CA SER A 110 -5.65 12.14 5.79
C SER A 110 -5.81 11.72 7.25
N ASP A 111 -6.90 12.13 7.90
CA ASP A 111 -7.11 11.88 9.33
C ASP A 111 -7.37 10.42 9.64
N PHE A 112 -8.28 9.77 8.91
CA PHE A 112 -8.56 8.36 9.18
C PHE A 112 -7.41 7.46 8.68
N VAL A 113 -6.67 7.82 7.61
CA VAL A 113 -5.46 7.06 7.22
C VAL A 113 -4.40 7.14 8.32
N ARG A 114 -4.20 8.31 8.92
CA ARG A 114 -3.31 8.47 10.08
C ARG A 114 -3.77 7.61 11.26
N GLN A 115 -5.08 7.60 11.53
CA GLN A 115 -5.67 6.73 12.57
C GLN A 115 -5.45 5.25 12.26
N GLY A 116 -5.61 4.84 11.01
CA GLY A 116 -5.38 3.47 10.56
C GLY A 116 -3.95 3.02 10.81
N PHE A 117 -2.97 3.81 10.37
CA PHE A 117 -1.56 3.51 10.64
C PHE A 117 -1.24 3.47 12.13
N ARG A 118 -1.78 4.40 12.93
CA ARG A 118 -1.64 4.36 14.39
C ARG A 118 -2.22 3.07 14.98
N GLY A 119 -3.37 2.61 14.48
CA GLY A 119 -4.00 1.37 14.88
C GLY A 119 -3.20 0.11 14.51
N TRP A 120 -2.27 0.22 13.56
CA TRP A 120 -1.27 -0.81 13.23
C TRP A 120 0.09 -0.60 13.90
N ARG A 121 0.26 0.47 14.70
CA ARG A 121 1.55 0.93 15.26
C ARG A 121 2.60 1.32 14.21
N ILE A 122 2.14 1.76 13.05
CA ILE A 122 2.98 2.25 11.94
C ILE A 122 3.01 3.78 11.98
N ARG A 123 4.18 4.38 11.73
CA ARG A 123 4.32 5.83 11.56
C ARG A 123 4.26 6.16 10.06
N PRO A 124 3.29 6.95 9.58
CA PRO A 124 3.31 7.45 8.23
C PRO A 124 4.42 8.50 8.05
N ARG A 125 4.75 8.82 6.81
CA ARG A 125 5.61 9.97 6.48
C ARG A 125 5.07 11.26 7.08
N GLU A 126 5.98 12.12 7.52
CA GLU A 126 5.64 13.35 8.21
C GLU A 126 5.33 14.51 7.25
N SER A 127 5.98 14.55 6.09
CA SER A 127 5.92 15.67 5.12
C SER A 127 5.63 15.22 3.67
N GLY A 128 5.22 16.17 2.84
CA GLY A 128 4.92 15.97 1.41
C GLY A 128 3.42 15.82 1.10
N GLY A 129 3.00 16.31 -0.08
CA GLY A 129 1.58 16.32 -0.50
C GLY A 129 0.96 14.92 -0.66
N MET A 130 1.78 13.89 -0.85
CA MET A 130 1.36 12.49 -1.00
C MET A 130 1.79 11.62 0.18
N ARG A 131 2.11 12.21 1.34
CA ARG A 131 2.67 11.46 2.47
C ARG A 131 1.85 10.23 2.86
N PHE A 132 0.52 10.30 2.80
CA PHE A 132 -0.38 9.21 3.19
C PHE A 132 -0.49 8.12 2.14
N ILE A 133 -0.81 8.46 0.88
CA ILE A 133 -0.87 7.46 -0.19
C ILE A 133 0.49 6.81 -0.40
N GLY A 134 1.56 7.59 -0.25
CA GLY A 134 2.90 7.09 -0.33
C GLY A 134 3.31 6.22 0.84
N SER A 135 2.79 6.49 2.04
CA SER A 135 2.96 5.57 3.17
C SER A 135 2.22 4.25 2.88
N VAL A 136 1.00 4.30 2.36
CA VAL A 136 0.24 3.08 1.99
C VAL A 136 0.98 2.27 0.94
N ALA A 137 1.51 2.92 -0.11
CA ALA A 137 2.28 2.27 -1.15
C ALA A 137 3.48 1.49 -0.59
N VAL A 138 4.24 2.11 0.31
CA VAL A 138 5.35 1.45 1.02
C VAL A 138 4.86 0.28 1.88
N GLN A 139 3.73 0.45 2.57
CA GLN A 139 3.15 -0.63 3.38
C GLN A 139 2.61 -1.80 2.55
N GLY A 140 2.33 -1.59 1.26
CA GLY A 140 1.91 -2.63 0.32
C GLY A 140 3.05 -3.50 -0.21
N GLY A 141 4.31 -3.12 -0.01
CA GLY A 141 5.44 -3.88 -0.53
C GLY A 141 5.54 -3.83 -2.05
N LEU A 142 5.87 -4.97 -2.67
CA LEU A 142 6.11 -5.08 -4.11
C LEU A 142 4.82 -4.96 -4.93
N PRO A 143 4.67 -3.95 -5.83
CA PRO A 143 3.52 -3.88 -6.72
C PRO A 143 3.63 -4.95 -7.83
N LEU A 144 3.03 -6.11 -7.60
CA LEU A 144 3.20 -7.32 -8.41
C LEU A 144 2.72 -7.13 -9.84
N ARG A 145 1.56 -6.48 -10.01
CA ARG A 145 1.00 -6.22 -11.33
C ARG A 145 1.87 -5.25 -12.13
N LEU A 146 2.43 -4.22 -11.49
CA LEU A 146 3.39 -3.32 -12.12
C LEU A 146 4.64 -4.07 -12.60
N LEU A 147 5.18 -4.97 -11.77
CA LEU A 147 6.36 -5.76 -12.11
C LEU A 147 6.08 -6.75 -13.25
N ALA A 148 4.96 -7.47 -13.17
CA ALA A 148 4.56 -8.47 -14.16
C ALA A 148 4.25 -7.84 -15.53
N SER A 149 3.72 -6.62 -15.55
CA SER A 149 3.38 -5.94 -16.79
C SER A 149 4.52 -5.09 -17.35
N SER A 150 5.40 -4.53 -16.50
CA SER A 150 6.41 -3.53 -16.89
C SER A 150 5.86 -2.40 -17.78
N ARG A 151 4.56 -2.10 -17.65
CA ARG A 151 3.85 -1.11 -18.47
C ARG A 151 3.89 0.26 -17.80
N GLY A 152 3.90 1.30 -18.63
CA GLY A 152 3.88 2.70 -18.20
C GLY A 152 5.22 3.26 -17.71
N HIS A 153 5.31 4.59 -17.63
CA HIS A 153 6.53 5.31 -17.31
C HIS A 153 7.07 5.00 -15.89
N ILE A 154 6.17 4.81 -14.92
CA ILE A 154 6.54 4.51 -13.52
C ILE A 154 7.18 3.11 -13.41
N GLY A 155 6.59 2.10 -14.05
CA GLY A 155 7.12 0.73 -14.03
C GLY A 155 8.50 0.64 -14.66
N GLN A 156 8.68 1.31 -15.80
CA GLN A 156 9.98 1.37 -16.49
C GLN A 156 11.05 2.09 -15.64
N LEU A 157 10.71 3.21 -15.00
CA LEU A 157 11.62 3.92 -14.11
C LEU A 157 12.00 3.05 -12.91
N LEU A 158 11.02 2.47 -12.21
CA LEU A 158 11.28 1.62 -11.05
C LEU A 158 12.14 0.40 -11.42
N SER A 159 11.88 -0.25 -12.55
CA SER A 159 12.70 -1.35 -13.04
C SER A 159 14.16 -0.94 -13.25
N ARG A 160 14.41 0.25 -13.83
CA ARG A 160 15.77 0.80 -14.01
C ARG A 160 16.44 1.12 -12.67
N VAL A 161 15.74 1.76 -11.74
CA VAL A 161 16.28 2.08 -10.41
C VAL A 161 16.66 0.80 -9.66
N LEU A 162 15.80 -0.22 -9.71
CA LEU A 162 16.07 -1.52 -9.09
C LEU A 162 17.23 -2.27 -9.75
N HIS A 163 17.40 -2.13 -11.06
CA HIS A 163 18.55 -2.68 -11.77
C HIS A 163 19.85 -1.99 -11.34
N LEU A 164 19.87 -0.66 -11.24
CA LEU A 164 21.02 0.10 -10.74
C LEU A 164 21.42 -0.32 -9.31
N ALA A 165 20.42 -0.65 -8.49
CA ALA A 165 20.63 -1.09 -7.12
C ALA A 165 21.19 -2.52 -6.98
N SER A 166 21.20 -3.33 -8.05
CA SER A 166 21.46 -4.78 -7.97
C SER A 166 22.95 -5.16 -7.81
N GLY A 167 23.85 -4.21 -7.48
CA GLY A 167 25.30 -4.47 -7.40
C GLY A 167 26.09 -3.68 -6.36
N SER A 168 25.45 -2.92 -5.47
CA SER A 168 26.11 -2.01 -4.54
C SER A 168 25.45 -2.02 -3.15
N GLN A 169 26.18 -1.60 -2.11
CA GLN A 169 25.51 -1.16 -0.88
C GLN A 169 24.77 0.13 -1.19
N VAL A 170 23.45 0.05 -1.25
CA VAL A 170 22.58 1.17 -1.62
C VAL A 170 22.04 1.82 -0.36
N THR A 171 22.04 3.14 -0.32
CA THR A 171 21.32 3.94 0.68
C THR A 171 20.00 4.45 0.11
N GLN A 172 19.07 4.85 0.99
CA GLN A 172 17.80 5.44 0.56
C GLN A 172 18.00 6.75 -0.22
N SER A 173 19.08 7.50 0.08
CA SER A 173 19.47 8.71 -0.65
C SER A 173 19.94 8.40 -2.08
N ASP A 174 20.63 7.28 -2.29
CA ASP A 174 21.05 6.87 -3.64
C ASP A 174 19.85 6.58 -4.54
N LEU A 175 18.83 5.93 -3.99
CA LEU A 175 17.59 5.68 -4.72
C LEU A 175 16.88 6.97 -5.11
N LEU A 176 16.83 7.95 -4.21
CA LEU A 176 16.27 9.26 -4.53
C LEU A 176 17.05 9.94 -5.67
N ASN A 177 18.37 9.95 -5.59
CA ASN A 177 19.23 10.54 -6.62
C ASN A 177 19.05 9.84 -7.99
N TRP A 178 18.89 8.51 -8.01
CA TRP A 178 18.63 7.77 -9.25
C TRP A 178 17.22 8.02 -9.81
N VAL A 179 16.22 8.15 -8.96
CA VAL A 179 14.87 8.53 -9.42
C VAL A 179 14.90 9.94 -10.02
N GLU A 180 15.58 10.88 -9.37
CA GLU A 180 15.74 12.26 -9.85
C GLU A 180 16.48 12.31 -11.20
N SER A 181 17.55 11.55 -11.36
CA SER A 181 18.30 11.50 -12.63
C SER A 181 17.48 10.90 -13.79
N LEU A 182 16.51 10.03 -13.47
CA LEU A 182 15.61 9.41 -14.43
C LEU A 182 14.27 10.15 -14.59
N ALA A 183 14.05 11.25 -13.89
CA ALA A 183 12.75 11.93 -13.83
C ALA A 183 12.24 12.45 -15.17
N SER A 184 13.13 12.73 -16.13
CA SER A 184 12.77 13.12 -17.49
C SER A 184 11.96 12.05 -18.23
N THR A 185 12.02 10.79 -17.80
CA THR A 185 11.24 9.67 -18.35
C THR A 185 9.79 9.63 -17.84
N LEU A 186 9.46 10.42 -16.81
CA LEU A 186 8.11 10.51 -16.27
C LEU A 186 7.26 11.55 -17.02
N PRO A 187 5.93 11.37 -17.07
CA PRO A 187 4.97 12.42 -17.40
C PRO A 187 5.19 13.66 -16.54
N GLN A 188 4.93 14.85 -17.10
CA GLN A 188 5.16 16.11 -16.43
C GLN A 188 4.42 16.25 -15.09
N SER A 189 3.19 15.70 -14.99
CA SER A 189 2.40 15.66 -13.75
C SER A 189 3.08 14.90 -12.60
N TYR A 190 4.06 14.05 -12.92
CA TYR A 190 4.80 13.25 -11.94
C TYR A 190 6.22 13.77 -11.68
N ARG A 191 6.65 14.83 -12.35
CA ARG A 191 7.98 15.43 -12.18
C ARG A 191 8.04 16.38 -10.99
N GLN A 192 7.79 15.85 -9.81
CA GLN A 192 7.78 16.62 -8.57
C GLN A 192 8.46 15.83 -7.46
N GLY A 193 9.21 16.52 -6.59
CA GLY A 193 10.06 15.89 -5.57
C GLY A 193 9.32 14.88 -4.68
N THR A 194 8.04 15.14 -4.38
CA THR A 194 7.24 14.20 -3.57
C THR A 194 7.01 12.85 -4.29
N ILE A 195 6.85 12.83 -5.63
CA ILE A 195 6.79 11.57 -6.40
C ILE A 195 8.14 10.87 -6.35
N TYR A 196 9.24 11.63 -6.45
CA TYR A 196 10.58 11.04 -6.47
C TYR A 196 10.91 10.34 -5.16
N THR A 197 10.66 11.00 -4.03
CA THR A 197 10.78 10.40 -2.70
C THR A 197 9.95 9.14 -2.57
N LEU A 198 8.75 9.14 -3.15
CA LEU A 198 7.87 8.00 -3.06
C LEU A 198 8.33 6.82 -3.92
N LEU A 199 8.78 7.07 -5.15
CA LEU A 199 9.36 6.04 -6.01
C LEU A 199 10.65 5.47 -5.41
N ALA A 200 11.48 6.31 -4.80
CA ALA A 200 12.68 5.90 -4.09
C ALA A 200 12.34 4.97 -2.91
N ASP A 201 11.30 5.29 -2.14
CA ASP A 201 10.89 4.46 -1.02
C ASP A 201 10.18 3.17 -1.43
N VAL A 202 9.44 3.18 -2.54
CA VAL A 202 8.94 1.94 -3.16
C VAL A 202 10.14 1.07 -3.55
N ALA A 203 11.14 1.63 -4.23
CA ALA A 203 12.36 0.91 -4.59
C ALA A 203 13.14 0.41 -3.35
N TRP A 204 13.22 1.20 -2.28
CA TRP A 204 13.85 0.82 -1.00
C TRP A 204 13.17 -0.41 -0.40
N THR A 205 11.83 -0.38 -0.37
CA THR A 205 11.01 -1.49 0.14
C THR A 205 11.21 -2.74 -0.71
N VAL A 206 11.27 -2.60 -2.03
CA VAL A 206 11.57 -3.72 -2.95
C VAL A 206 12.93 -4.34 -2.65
N LEU A 207 13.97 -3.52 -2.42
CA LEU A 207 15.31 -4.03 -2.15
C LEU A 207 15.38 -4.78 -0.83
N GLY A 208 14.76 -4.25 0.23
CA GLY A 208 14.66 -4.95 1.51
C GLY A 208 13.99 -6.32 1.36
N LEU A 209 12.90 -6.38 0.60
CA LEU A 209 12.18 -7.62 0.31
C LEU A 209 13.02 -8.61 -0.51
N LYS A 210 13.72 -8.14 -1.55
CA LYS A 210 14.64 -8.98 -2.34
C LYS A 210 15.77 -9.56 -1.50
N GLN A 211 16.30 -8.77 -0.57
CA GLN A 211 17.37 -9.17 0.33
C GLN A 211 16.88 -10.24 1.32
N GLU A 212 15.73 -10.02 1.95
CA GLU A 212 15.09 -11.01 2.84
C GLU A 212 14.80 -12.33 2.13
N ALA A 213 14.43 -12.27 0.84
CA ALA A 213 14.16 -13.44 0.02
C ALA A 213 15.39 -14.07 -0.67
N GLY A 214 16.56 -13.45 -0.60
CA GLY A 214 17.78 -13.90 -1.28
C GLY A 214 17.63 -13.97 -2.80
N LEU A 215 16.97 -13.00 -3.43
CA LEU A 215 16.73 -12.94 -4.88
C LEU A 215 17.82 -12.13 -5.59
N GLN A 216 18.45 -12.72 -6.61
CA GLN A 216 19.47 -12.05 -7.43
C GLN A 216 18.95 -11.39 -8.72
N SER A 217 17.70 -11.66 -9.14
CA SER A 217 17.10 -11.11 -10.37
C SER A 217 15.62 -10.75 -10.17
N SER A 218 15.13 -9.73 -10.88
CA SER A 218 13.70 -9.32 -10.89
C SER A 218 12.82 -10.13 -11.84
N ALA A 219 13.39 -10.74 -12.89
CA ALA A 219 12.61 -11.37 -13.96
C ALA A 219 11.78 -12.57 -13.48
N ASP A 220 12.28 -13.29 -12.47
CA ASP A 220 11.63 -14.46 -11.86
C ASP A 220 11.30 -14.24 -10.38
N ALA A 221 11.40 -12.99 -9.89
CA ALA A 221 11.30 -12.70 -8.47
C ALA A 221 9.99 -13.18 -7.87
N VAL A 222 8.85 -12.94 -8.54
CA VAL A 222 7.51 -13.32 -8.06
C VAL A 222 7.37 -14.84 -7.96
N ALA A 223 7.74 -15.59 -9.00
CA ALA A 223 7.65 -17.05 -9.00
C ALA A 223 8.65 -17.71 -8.03
N ILE A 224 9.85 -17.15 -7.87
CA ILE A 224 10.83 -17.64 -6.89
C ILE A 224 10.36 -17.31 -5.46
N LEU A 225 9.77 -16.14 -5.24
CA LEU A 225 9.18 -15.76 -3.95
C LEU A 225 8.04 -16.70 -3.58
N ASP A 226 7.11 -16.98 -4.51
CA ASP A 226 6.02 -17.95 -4.28
C ASP A 226 6.53 -19.34 -3.89
N ARG A 227 7.64 -19.77 -4.50
CA ARG A 227 8.27 -21.07 -4.24
C ARG A 227 9.08 -21.12 -2.95
N LYS A 228 9.87 -20.08 -2.65
CA LYS A 228 10.80 -20.06 -1.49
C LYS A 228 10.12 -19.59 -0.21
N ILE A 229 9.13 -18.71 -0.33
CA ILE A 229 8.40 -18.14 0.79
C ILE A 229 6.91 -18.28 0.47
N PRO A 230 6.31 -19.46 0.75
CA PRO A 230 4.87 -19.63 0.57
C PRO A 230 4.12 -18.52 1.32
N ARG A 231 3.28 -17.76 0.60
CA ARG A 231 2.52 -16.59 1.11
C ARG A 231 3.39 -15.39 1.51
N TRP A 232 4.31 -14.93 0.66
CA TRP A 232 5.07 -13.69 0.89
C TRP A 232 4.24 -12.41 0.63
#